data_AF-Q5W5Z4-F1
#
_entry.id   AF-Q5W5Z4-F1
#
_cell.length_a   1.000
_cell.length_b   1.000
_cell.length_c   1.000
_cell.angle_alpha   90.00
_cell.angle_beta   90.00
_cell.angle_gamma   90.00
#
_symmetry.space_group_name_H-M   'P 1'
#
loop_
_entity.id
_entity.type
_entity.pdbx_description
1 polymer ?
#
loop_
_entity_poly.entity_id
_entity_poly.type
_entity_poly.pdbx_seq_one_letter_code
_entity_poly.pdbx_strand_id
1 'polypeptide(L)'
;MDGDDICEPHRFSCQLAFLNAHPEIDIVGSWVKLFGARSEIWHHRREDIFIKFMLLFRSSGFSHSSIMGKIELFQKYPYDKHYEDVEDTELWSRMALCRGVKFANIPEVLVHYRVHDAQVSKIKRARQMILYRQIMTKYMQTLGVVDIDIEAHEWCCDLRSDLSDAELERIYLWLEKLSSSIRADWTDDFGVISERWARLCALNGHVNKKNGLFGFRPVTWLYNTPSVLNYNK
;
A
#
# COMPACT_ATOMS: atom_id res chain seq x y z
N MET A 1 -4.08 16.21 -5.52
CA MET A 1 -5.48 16.01 -5.93
C MET A 1 -5.54 16.28 -7.39
N ASP A 2 -5.97 15.27 -8.14
CA ASP A 2 -6.03 15.34 -9.58
C ASP A 2 -7.19 16.23 -10.03
N GLY A 3 -7.07 16.78 -11.22
CA GLY A 3 -8.00 17.80 -11.74
C GLY A 3 -9.41 17.28 -12.02
N ASP A 4 -9.60 15.97 -12.03
CA ASP A 4 -10.83 15.27 -12.37
C ASP A 4 -11.57 14.65 -11.18
N ASP A 5 -10.99 14.75 -9.97
CA ASP A 5 -11.57 14.31 -8.70
C ASP A 5 -12.48 15.36 -8.06
N ILE A 6 -13.39 14.91 -7.18
CA ILE A 6 -14.34 15.78 -6.47
C ILE A 6 -14.04 15.75 -4.97
N CYS A 7 -13.86 16.92 -4.38
CA CYS A 7 -13.65 17.09 -2.95
C CYS A 7 -15.00 17.25 -2.22
N GLU A 8 -15.19 16.54 -1.10
CA GLU A 8 -16.31 16.82 -0.20
C GLU A 8 -16.17 18.24 0.39
N PRO A 9 -17.26 19.01 0.57
CA PRO A 9 -17.20 20.41 1.00
C PRO A 9 -16.47 20.61 2.34
N HIS A 10 -16.55 19.63 3.24
CA HIS A 10 -15.97 19.67 4.58
C HIS A 10 -14.60 18.96 4.69
N ARG A 11 -14.01 18.48 3.58
CA ARG A 11 -12.72 17.75 3.60
C ARG A 11 -11.64 18.53 4.34
N PHE A 12 -11.40 19.77 3.93
CA PHE A 12 -10.30 20.56 4.46
C PHE A 12 -10.48 20.87 5.94
N SER A 13 -11.69 21.20 6.39
CA SER A 13 -11.99 21.40 7.81
C SER A 13 -11.78 20.12 8.62
N CYS A 14 -12.20 18.95 8.11
CA CYS A 14 -12.00 17.67 8.78
C CYS A 14 -10.52 17.31 8.91
N GLN A 15 -9.76 17.40 7.82
CA GLN A 15 -8.33 17.05 7.83
C GLN A 15 -7.50 18.01 8.67
N LEU A 16 -7.80 19.32 8.61
CA LEU A 16 -7.13 20.31 9.44
C LEU A 16 -7.44 20.09 10.93
N ALA A 17 -8.69 19.84 11.28
CA ALA A 17 -9.07 19.52 12.66
C ALA A 17 -8.36 18.26 13.16
N PHE A 18 -8.23 17.24 12.32
CA PHE A 18 -7.50 16.01 12.65
C PHE A 18 -6.01 16.30 12.91
N LEU A 19 -5.32 16.99 11.99
CA LEU A 19 -3.89 17.30 12.16
C LEU A 19 -3.63 18.19 13.39
N ASN A 20 -4.54 19.11 13.71
CA ASN A 20 -4.44 19.93 14.92
C ASN A 20 -4.61 19.10 16.20
N ALA A 21 -5.49 18.09 16.19
CA ALA A 21 -5.70 17.20 17.32
C ALA A 21 -4.59 16.14 17.47
N HIS A 22 -3.87 15.84 16.39
CA HIS A 22 -2.84 14.80 16.30
C HIS A 22 -1.51 15.36 15.80
N PRO A 23 -0.80 16.20 16.60
CA PRO A 23 0.42 16.88 16.17
C PRO A 23 1.57 15.91 15.79
N GLU A 24 1.52 14.67 16.24
CA GLU A 24 2.44 13.60 15.88
C GLU A 24 2.26 13.08 14.45
N ILE A 25 1.12 13.35 13.80
CA ILE A 25 0.84 12.95 12.41
C ILE A 25 1.30 14.05 11.46
N ASP A 26 1.97 13.66 10.37
CA ASP A 26 2.50 14.61 9.38
C ASP A 26 1.70 14.62 8.08
N ILE A 27 1.12 13.48 7.74
CA ILE A 27 0.33 13.27 6.53
C ILE A 27 -0.97 12.55 6.90
N VAL A 28 -2.10 13.10 6.48
CA VAL A 28 -3.41 12.52 6.67
C VAL A 28 -4.12 12.34 5.32
N GLY A 29 -4.62 11.13 5.07
CA GLY A 29 -5.54 10.85 3.97
C GLY A 29 -6.97 10.60 4.48
N SER A 30 -7.83 10.08 3.62
CA SER A 30 -9.21 9.70 3.95
C SER A 30 -9.67 8.53 3.10
N TRP A 31 -10.86 8.01 3.34
CA TRP A 31 -11.48 7.08 2.41
C TRP A 31 -11.87 7.80 1.12
N VAL A 32 -11.91 7.06 0.03
CA VAL A 32 -12.32 7.58 -1.28
C VAL A 32 -13.46 6.77 -1.84
N LYS A 33 -14.41 7.44 -2.47
CA LYS A 33 -15.49 6.80 -3.22
C LYS A 33 -15.18 6.87 -4.69
N LEU A 34 -15.18 5.73 -5.38
CA LEU A 34 -14.97 5.71 -6.81
C LEU A 34 -16.22 6.19 -7.54
N PHE A 35 -16.02 6.84 -8.68
CA PHE A 35 -17.10 7.16 -9.62
C PHE A 35 -16.60 7.11 -11.07
N GLY A 36 -17.53 7.01 -12.03
CA GLY A 36 -17.20 6.77 -13.45
C GLY A 36 -17.39 5.29 -13.79
N ALA A 37 -16.31 4.61 -14.19
CA ALA A 37 -16.35 3.19 -14.54
C ALA A 37 -16.55 2.24 -13.33
N ARG A 38 -16.37 2.76 -12.11
CA ARG A 38 -16.45 2.03 -10.83
C ARG A 38 -17.20 2.85 -9.79
N SER A 39 -17.72 2.23 -8.73
CA SER A 39 -18.63 2.89 -7.78
C SER A 39 -18.48 2.49 -6.31
N GLU A 40 -17.44 1.75 -5.96
CA GLU A 40 -17.18 1.28 -4.60
C GLU A 40 -16.44 2.29 -3.74
N ILE A 41 -16.30 1.99 -2.45
CA ILE A 41 -15.54 2.78 -1.49
C ILE A 41 -14.24 2.06 -1.14
N TRP A 42 -13.13 2.76 -1.27
CA TRP A 42 -11.85 2.31 -0.77
C TRP A 42 -11.65 2.77 0.67
N HIS A 43 -11.71 1.79 1.58
CA HIS A 43 -11.51 2.01 3.01
C HIS A 43 -10.02 1.89 3.35
N HIS A 44 -9.27 2.96 3.13
CA HIS A 44 -7.86 3.01 3.47
C HIS A 44 -7.61 2.78 4.98
N ARG A 45 -6.47 2.15 5.29
CA ARG A 45 -6.10 1.75 6.65
C ARG A 45 -5.68 2.96 7.47
N ARG A 46 -6.03 3.01 8.74
CA ARG A 46 -5.98 4.27 9.51
C ARG A 46 -4.61 4.51 10.12
N GLU A 47 -3.88 3.44 10.38
CA GLU A 47 -2.70 3.43 11.24
C GLU A 47 -1.40 3.53 10.43
N ASP A 48 -0.46 4.33 10.94
CA ASP A 48 0.84 4.61 10.32
C ASP A 48 1.57 3.35 9.83
N ILE A 49 1.82 2.39 10.73
CA ILE A 49 2.59 1.19 10.39
C ILE A 49 1.81 0.29 9.42
N PHE A 50 0.48 0.26 9.49
CA PHE A 50 -0.33 -0.47 8.52
C PHE A 50 -0.20 0.13 7.12
N ILE A 51 -0.33 1.45 6.99
CA ILE A 51 -0.14 2.18 5.74
C ILE A 51 1.24 1.89 5.16
N LYS A 52 2.27 1.95 6.00
CA LYS A 52 3.67 1.69 5.64
C LYS A 52 3.89 0.27 5.10
N PHE A 53 3.33 -0.75 5.75
CA PHE A 53 3.35 -2.12 5.21
C PHE A 53 2.52 -2.28 3.93
N MET A 54 1.43 -1.52 3.75
CA MET A 54 0.69 -1.52 2.49
C MET A 54 1.54 -0.95 1.33
N LEU A 55 2.32 0.11 1.58
CA LEU A 55 3.25 0.67 0.60
C LEU A 55 4.35 -0.33 0.21
N LEU A 56 4.85 -1.14 1.15
CA LEU A 56 5.81 -2.22 0.89
C LEU A 56 5.29 -3.23 -0.14
N PHE A 57 3.97 -3.39 -0.31
CA PHE A 57 3.37 -4.28 -1.30
C PHE A 57 2.76 -3.55 -2.50
N ARG A 58 3.26 -2.34 -2.84
CA ARG A 58 2.73 -1.45 -3.89
C ARG A 58 1.21 -1.24 -3.81
N SER A 59 0.67 -1.28 -2.59
CA SER A 59 -0.74 -1.07 -2.35
C SER A 59 -0.97 0.33 -1.81
N SER A 60 -2.07 0.95 -2.22
CA SER A 60 -2.46 2.29 -1.77
C SER A 60 -2.85 2.24 -0.29
N GLY A 61 -1.88 2.46 0.60
CA GLY A 61 -2.13 2.71 2.03
C GLY A 61 -3.01 3.95 2.26
N PHE A 62 -3.04 4.87 1.28
CA PHE A 62 -3.96 6.01 1.15
C PHE A 62 -4.06 6.40 -0.34
N SER A 63 -5.03 7.24 -0.69
CA SER A 63 -5.19 7.79 -2.05
C SER A 63 -4.46 9.12 -2.18
N HIS A 64 -3.65 9.31 -3.23
CA HIS A 64 -2.93 10.57 -3.52
C HIS A 64 -3.86 11.78 -3.45
N SER A 65 -5.04 11.69 -4.07
CA SER A 65 -6.00 12.78 -4.13
C SER A 65 -6.66 13.15 -2.81
N SER A 66 -6.54 12.28 -1.81
CA SER A 66 -7.09 12.48 -0.48
C SER A 66 -6.13 13.11 0.51
N ILE A 67 -4.87 13.36 0.14
CA ILE A 67 -3.83 13.75 1.10
C ILE A 67 -3.89 15.23 1.49
N MET A 68 -3.73 15.48 2.79
CA MET A 68 -3.27 16.74 3.38
C MET A 68 -2.04 16.46 4.24
N GLY A 69 -1.08 17.37 4.31
CA GLY A 69 0.07 17.22 5.20
C GLY A 69 0.74 18.54 5.52
N LYS A 70 1.70 18.48 6.44
CA LYS A 70 2.48 19.65 6.89
C LYS A 70 3.34 20.20 5.75
N ILE A 71 3.33 21.53 5.57
CA ILE A 71 4.03 22.18 4.47
C ILE A 71 5.55 21.97 4.53
N GLU A 72 6.14 21.95 5.73
CA GLU A 72 7.58 21.78 5.91
C GLU A 72 8.06 20.43 5.39
N LEU A 73 7.19 19.41 5.47
CA LEU A 73 7.48 18.07 4.97
C LEU A 73 7.58 18.06 3.44
N PHE A 74 6.62 18.67 2.74
CA PHE A 74 6.64 18.75 1.28
C PHE A 74 7.77 19.63 0.73
N GLN A 75 8.15 20.68 1.47
CA GLN A 75 9.32 21.50 1.11
C GLN A 75 10.63 20.73 1.29
N LYS A 76 10.74 19.92 2.35
CA LYS A 76 11.91 19.07 2.62
C LYS A 76 12.05 17.92 1.62
N TYR A 77 10.91 17.42 1.12
CA TYR A 77 10.85 16.23 0.28
C TYR A 77 10.05 16.53 -1.00
N PRO A 78 10.62 17.27 -1.97
CA PRO A 78 9.96 17.52 -3.24
C PRO A 78 9.82 16.23 -4.07
N TYR A 79 8.99 16.29 -5.11
CA TYR A 79 8.93 15.25 -6.14
C TYR A 79 10.26 15.12 -6.87
N ASP A 80 10.65 13.88 -7.16
CA ASP A 80 11.83 13.58 -7.95
C ASP A 80 11.43 13.26 -9.40
N LYS A 81 11.92 14.08 -10.34
CA LYS A 81 11.62 13.99 -11.78
C LYS A 81 12.10 12.67 -12.41
N HIS A 82 13.04 11.96 -11.78
CA HIS A 82 13.45 10.63 -12.24
C HIS A 82 12.28 9.62 -12.22
N TYR A 83 11.34 9.81 -11.28
CA TYR A 83 10.21 8.92 -11.06
C TYR A 83 8.92 9.39 -11.74
N GLU A 84 9.05 10.17 -12.81
CA GLU A 84 7.93 10.54 -13.68
C GLU A 84 7.08 9.31 -14.04
N ASP A 85 5.75 9.44 -13.97
CA ASP A 85 4.73 8.38 -14.09
C ASP A 85 4.51 7.49 -12.85
N VAL A 86 5.34 7.59 -11.80
CA VAL A 86 5.17 6.91 -10.49
C VAL A 86 5.52 7.80 -9.30
N GLU A 87 5.46 9.13 -9.49
CA GLU A 87 6.00 10.15 -8.58
C GLU A 87 5.43 10.00 -7.17
N ASP A 88 4.13 9.73 -7.08
CA ASP A 88 3.43 9.52 -5.82
C ASP A 88 3.95 8.31 -5.06
N THR A 89 4.11 7.20 -5.76
CA THR A 89 4.58 5.96 -5.12
C THR A 89 5.98 6.16 -4.58
N GLU A 90 6.85 6.86 -5.32
CA GLU A 90 8.19 7.18 -4.82
C GLU A 90 8.13 8.08 -3.59
N LEU A 91 7.38 9.18 -3.68
CA LEU A 91 7.32 10.20 -2.62
C LEU A 91 6.86 9.58 -1.29
N TRP A 92 5.76 8.84 -1.33
CA TRP A 92 5.19 8.18 -0.15
C TRP A 92 6.11 7.09 0.38
N SER A 93 6.73 6.32 -0.51
CA SER A 93 7.70 5.30 -0.13
C SER A 93 8.93 5.88 0.57
N ARG A 94 9.47 6.98 0.04
CA ARG A 94 10.63 7.67 0.63
C ARG A 94 10.28 8.32 1.96
N MET A 95 9.13 8.98 2.06
CA MET A 95 8.66 9.58 3.32
C MET A 95 8.35 8.52 4.38
N ALA A 96 7.79 7.37 4.00
CA ALA A 96 7.55 6.25 4.90
C ALA A 96 8.82 5.79 5.63
N LEU A 97 9.95 5.76 4.93
CA LEU A 97 11.23 5.31 5.48
C LEU A 97 11.93 6.37 6.34
N CYS A 98 11.48 7.63 6.29
CA CYS A 98 12.06 8.71 7.07
C CYS A 98 11.64 8.59 8.54
N ARG A 99 12.64 8.53 9.44
CA ARG A 99 12.38 8.50 10.89
C ARG A 99 11.56 9.72 11.30
N GLY A 100 10.48 9.47 12.02
CA GLY A 100 9.60 10.50 12.56
C GLY A 100 8.42 10.90 11.67
N VAL A 101 8.41 10.52 10.38
CA VAL A 101 7.26 10.80 9.51
C VAL A 101 6.14 9.80 9.79
N LYS A 102 4.96 10.32 10.14
CA LYS A 102 3.78 9.51 10.44
C LYS A 102 2.58 9.80 9.54
N PHE A 103 1.91 8.72 9.14
CA PHE A 103 0.71 8.74 8.32
C PHE A 103 -0.54 8.38 9.14
N ALA A 104 -1.68 8.90 8.71
CA ALA A 104 -2.99 8.42 9.16
C ALA A 104 -4.03 8.51 8.04
N ASN A 105 -5.14 7.79 8.19
CA ASN A 105 -6.35 8.03 7.40
C ASN A 105 -7.56 8.28 8.30
N ILE A 106 -8.37 9.26 7.91
CA ILE A 106 -9.68 9.50 8.51
C ILE A 106 -10.66 8.46 7.94
N PRO A 107 -11.45 7.75 8.78
CA PRO A 107 -12.39 6.72 8.34
C PRO A 107 -13.69 7.34 7.80
N GLU A 108 -13.56 8.26 6.85
CA GLU A 108 -14.64 9.03 6.25
C GLU A 108 -14.34 9.24 4.77
N VAL A 109 -15.37 9.17 3.92
CA VAL A 109 -15.22 9.51 2.51
C VAL A 109 -15.14 11.03 2.39
N LEU A 110 -13.97 11.56 2.00
CA LEU A 110 -13.80 13.00 1.78
C LEU A 110 -13.42 13.37 0.34
N VAL A 111 -13.21 12.37 -0.52
CA VAL A 111 -12.90 12.54 -1.94
C VAL A 111 -13.65 11.51 -2.77
N HIS A 112 -14.20 11.95 -3.90
CA HIS A 112 -14.66 11.06 -4.97
C HIS A 112 -13.56 10.97 -6.01
N TYR A 113 -13.04 9.76 -6.20
CA TYR A 113 -11.93 9.47 -7.11
C TYR A 113 -12.46 8.98 -8.45
N ARG A 114 -12.06 9.65 -9.54
CA ARG A 114 -12.55 9.31 -10.87
C ARG A 114 -11.82 8.10 -11.44
N VAL A 115 -12.57 7.17 -12.02
CA VAL A 115 -12.01 6.03 -12.76
C VAL A 115 -12.47 6.06 -14.21
N HIS A 116 -11.49 6.00 -15.11
CA HIS A 116 -11.68 5.93 -16.56
C HIS A 116 -11.16 4.59 -17.12
N ASP A 117 -11.81 4.07 -18.17
CA ASP A 117 -11.40 2.85 -18.86
C ASP A 117 -10.12 3.01 -19.70
N ALA A 118 -9.65 4.25 -19.91
CA ALA A 118 -8.50 4.55 -20.73
C ALA A 118 -7.19 4.22 -19.97
N GLN A 119 -6.75 2.96 -20.05
CA GLN A 119 -5.47 2.54 -19.50
C GLN A 119 -4.28 3.17 -20.22
N VAL A 120 -3.34 3.60 -19.38
CA VAL A 120 -1.96 4.01 -19.66
C VAL A 120 -1.29 3.12 -20.74
N SER A 121 -0.63 3.75 -21.72
CA SER A 121 -0.03 3.06 -22.88
C SER A 121 0.96 1.95 -22.46
N LYS A 122 1.03 0.86 -23.25
CA LYS A 122 1.92 -0.29 -22.98
C LYS A 122 3.38 0.10 -22.73
N ILE A 123 3.86 1.16 -23.37
CA ILE A 123 5.24 1.69 -23.22
C ILE A 123 5.46 2.26 -21.81
N LYS A 124 4.50 3.04 -21.29
CA LYS A 124 4.58 3.57 -19.93
C LYS A 124 4.59 2.46 -18.88
N ARG A 125 3.83 1.38 -19.10
CA ARG A 125 3.79 0.23 -18.17
C ARG A 125 5.16 -0.44 -17.96
N ALA A 126 5.98 -0.57 -19.00
CA ALA A 126 7.32 -1.15 -18.87
C ALA A 126 8.27 -0.25 -18.06
N ARG A 127 8.26 1.07 -18.33
CA ARG A 127 9.04 2.05 -17.55
C ARG A 127 8.59 2.09 -16.09
N GLN A 128 7.28 2.16 -15.84
CA GLN A 128 6.72 2.15 -14.50
C GLN A 128 7.16 0.92 -13.71
N MET A 129 7.18 -0.27 -14.33
CA MET A 129 7.64 -1.49 -13.66
C MET A 129 9.12 -1.40 -13.24
N ILE A 130 9.99 -0.86 -14.09
CA ILE A 130 11.41 -0.65 -13.73
C ILE A 130 11.54 0.31 -12.55
N LEU A 131 10.77 1.40 -12.54
CA LEU A 131 10.80 2.38 -11.45
C LEU A 131 10.21 1.78 -10.16
N TYR A 132 9.12 1.02 -10.22
CA TYR A 132 8.57 0.31 -9.08
C TYR A 132 9.57 -0.68 -8.47
N ARG A 133 10.31 -1.43 -9.29
CA ARG A 133 11.41 -2.30 -8.82
C ARG A 133 12.46 -1.53 -8.06
N GLN A 134 12.87 -0.38 -8.57
CA GLN A 134 13.86 0.49 -7.90
C GLN A 134 13.33 0.98 -6.55
N ILE A 135 12.09 1.47 -6.49
CA ILE A 135 11.46 1.97 -5.26
C ILE A 135 11.36 0.85 -4.23
N MET A 136 10.82 -0.32 -4.59
CA MET A 136 10.62 -1.44 -3.64
C MET A 136 11.95 -2.05 -3.18
N THR A 137 12.94 -2.16 -4.08
CA THR A 137 14.28 -2.62 -3.71
C THR A 137 14.90 -1.69 -2.66
N LYS A 138 14.86 -0.38 -2.90
CA LYS A 138 15.36 0.63 -1.94
C LYS A 138 14.57 0.60 -0.63
N TYR A 139 13.26 0.40 -0.70
CA TYR A 139 12.40 0.28 0.48
C TYR A 139 12.83 -0.87 1.37
N MET A 140 12.94 -2.07 0.80
CA MET A 140 13.34 -3.28 1.52
C MET A 140 14.78 -3.22 2.03
N GLN A 141 15.71 -2.69 1.24
CA GLN A 141 17.10 -2.47 1.70
C GLN A 141 17.15 -1.51 2.89
N THR A 142 16.36 -0.44 2.88
CA THR A 142 16.30 0.53 4.00
C THR A 142 15.67 -0.08 5.26
N LEU A 143 14.83 -1.11 5.11
CA LEU A 143 14.32 -1.91 6.21
C LEU A 143 15.31 -2.98 6.69
N GLY A 144 16.47 -3.15 6.05
CA GLY A 144 17.50 -4.13 6.45
C GLY A 144 17.43 -5.47 5.71
N VAL A 145 16.56 -5.59 4.70
CA VAL A 145 16.42 -6.83 3.92
C VAL A 145 17.57 -6.98 2.93
N VAL A 146 18.24 -8.14 2.97
CA VAL A 146 19.34 -8.52 2.08
C VAL A 146 18.91 -9.65 1.12
N ASP A 147 19.65 -9.83 0.02
CA ASP A 147 19.34 -10.73 -1.12
C ASP A 147 17.85 -10.79 -1.45
N ILE A 148 17.35 -9.67 -1.97
CA ILE A 148 15.95 -9.44 -2.28
C ILE A 148 15.53 -10.31 -3.48
N ASP A 149 14.50 -11.13 -3.31
CA ASP A 149 13.83 -11.81 -4.42
C ASP A 149 12.74 -10.91 -4.99
N ILE A 150 13.16 -9.98 -5.85
CA ILE A 150 12.28 -8.93 -6.37
C ILE A 150 11.14 -9.51 -7.22
N GLU A 151 11.38 -10.60 -7.93
CA GLU A 151 10.39 -11.23 -8.79
C GLU A 151 9.29 -11.90 -7.95
N ALA A 152 9.66 -12.66 -6.90
CA ALA A 152 8.70 -13.23 -5.97
C ALA A 152 7.89 -12.14 -5.24
N HIS A 153 8.55 -11.03 -4.88
CA HIS A 153 7.88 -9.87 -4.30
C HIS A 153 6.85 -9.24 -5.24
N GLU A 154 7.18 -9.11 -6.53
CA GLU A 154 6.28 -8.57 -7.55
C GLU A 154 5.06 -9.46 -7.77
N TRP A 155 5.24 -10.78 -7.87
CA TRP A 155 4.13 -11.72 -8.01
C TRP A 155 3.15 -11.62 -6.83
N CYS A 156 3.68 -11.39 -5.62
CA CYS A 156 2.87 -11.15 -4.43
C CYS A 156 2.14 -9.80 -4.49
N CYS A 157 2.80 -8.72 -4.95
CA CYS A 157 2.18 -7.41 -5.11
C CYS A 157 1.05 -7.42 -6.15
N ASP A 158 1.29 -8.08 -7.29
CA ASP A 158 0.34 -8.19 -8.40
C ASP A 158 -0.79 -9.20 -8.14
N LEU A 159 -0.71 -9.96 -7.03
CA LEU A 159 -1.66 -11.01 -6.68
C LEU A 159 -1.89 -12.00 -7.85
N ARG A 160 -0.79 -12.44 -8.48
CA ARG A 160 -0.86 -13.38 -9.62
C ARG A 160 -1.66 -14.63 -9.26
N SER A 161 -2.58 -15.02 -10.14
CA SER A 161 -3.49 -16.15 -9.96
C SER A 161 -3.16 -17.36 -10.86
N ASP A 162 -2.00 -17.31 -11.51
CA ASP A 162 -1.53 -18.27 -12.52
C ASP A 162 -0.16 -18.86 -12.12
N LEU A 163 0.08 -19.03 -10.82
CA LEU A 163 1.34 -19.50 -10.26
C LEU A 163 1.32 -21.03 -10.05
N SER A 164 2.45 -21.67 -10.35
CA SER A 164 2.71 -23.07 -10.01
C SER A 164 2.96 -23.26 -8.51
N ASP A 165 2.90 -24.52 -8.06
CA ASP A 165 3.22 -24.87 -6.67
C ASP A 165 4.63 -24.44 -6.24
N ALA A 166 5.60 -24.56 -7.14
CA ALA A 166 6.99 -24.16 -6.89
C ALA A 166 7.16 -22.64 -6.82
N GLU A 167 6.44 -21.87 -7.63
CA GLU A 167 6.44 -20.41 -7.55
C GLU A 167 5.77 -19.92 -6.26
N LEU A 168 4.67 -20.56 -5.84
CA LEU A 168 4.04 -20.26 -4.55
C LEU A 168 4.97 -20.57 -3.38
N GLU A 169 5.73 -21.67 -3.44
CA GLU A 169 6.74 -22.01 -2.43
C GLU A 169 7.88 -20.97 -2.40
N ARG A 170 8.36 -20.52 -3.56
CA ARG A 170 9.36 -19.43 -3.66
C ARG A 170 8.85 -18.14 -3.02
N ILE A 171 7.61 -17.75 -3.30
CA ILE A 171 7.00 -16.55 -2.68
C ILE A 171 6.88 -16.73 -1.17
N TYR A 172 6.46 -17.91 -0.73
CA TYR A 172 6.36 -18.23 0.69
C TYR A 172 7.71 -18.05 1.42
N LEU A 173 8.78 -18.69 0.92
CA LEU A 173 10.12 -18.57 1.49
C LEU A 173 10.63 -17.13 1.47
N TRP A 174 10.30 -16.40 0.41
CA TRP A 174 10.59 -14.98 0.31
C TRP A 174 9.88 -14.15 1.37
N LEU A 175 8.58 -14.39 1.62
CA LEU A 175 7.82 -13.65 2.64
C LEU A 175 8.30 -13.96 4.07
N GLU A 176 8.74 -15.19 4.36
CA GLU A 176 9.43 -15.52 5.61
C GLU A 176 10.74 -14.75 5.77
N LYS A 177 11.58 -14.75 4.73
CA LYS A 177 12.83 -13.99 4.74
C LYS A 177 12.55 -12.51 4.95
N LEU A 178 11.60 -11.94 4.21
CA LEU A 178 11.17 -10.56 4.35
C LEU A 178 10.75 -10.26 5.80
N SER A 179 9.84 -11.06 6.36
CA SER A 179 9.32 -10.86 7.72
C SER A 179 10.41 -10.96 8.80
N SER A 180 11.40 -11.84 8.63
CA SER A 180 12.48 -12.03 9.59
C SER A 180 13.63 -11.02 9.44
N SER A 181 13.76 -10.39 8.28
CA SER A 181 14.87 -9.48 7.96
C SER A 181 14.54 -8.00 8.17
N ILE A 182 13.25 -7.64 8.29
CA ILE A 182 12.84 -6.28 8.59
C ILE A 182 13.37 -5.88 9.98
N ARG A 183 13.97 -4.69 10.05
CA ARG A 183 14.51 -4.09 11.29
C ARG A 183 13.47 -4.06 12.41
N ALA A 184 13.94 -4.24 13.65
CA ALA A 184 13.08 -4.49 14.81
C ALA A 184 12.10 -3.36 15.18
N ASP A 185 12.36 -2.11 14.78
CA ASP A 185 11.47 -0.96 15.03
C ASP A 185 10.33 -0.85 13.99
N TRP A 186 10.18 -1.84 13.11
CA TRP A 186 9.21 -1.84 12.02
C TRP A 186 8.41 -3.15 12.00
N THR A 187 7.41 -3.25 12.87
CA THR A 187 6.68 -4.49 13.13
C THR A 187 5.39 -4.61 12.31
N ASP A 188 5.13 -5.80 11.77
CA ASP A 188 3.88 -6.10 11.03
C ASP A 188 2.72 -6.38 12.00
N ASP A 189 2.39 -5.41 12.85
CA ASP A 189 1.39 -5.56 13.91
C ASP A 189 -0.02 -5.89 13.39
N PHE A 190 -0.27 -5.58 12.10
CA PHE A 190 -1.54 -5.77 11.42
C PHE A 190 -1.57 -7.02 10.53
N GLY A 191 -0.45 -7.76 10.44
CA GLY A 191 -0.36 -9.00 9.67
C GLY A 191 -0.53 -8.81 8.16
N VAL A 192 -0.04 -7.71 7.59
CA VAL A 192 -0.12 -7.40 6.16
C VAL A 192 0.57 -8.45 5.32
N ILE A 193 1.74 -8.94 5.74
CA ILE A 193 2.48 -10.00 5.04
C ILE A 193 1.63 -11.28 4.99
N SER A 194 1.03 -11.64 6.13
CA SER A 194 0.20 -12.84 6.26
C SER A 194 -1.11 -12.71 5.45
N GLU A 195 -1.74 -11.53 5.46
CA GLU A 195 -2.93 -11.24 4.65
C GLU A 195 -2.62 -11.38 3.15
N ARG A 196 -1.49 -10.82 2.71
CA ARG A 196 -1.04 -10.91 1.31
C ARG A 196 -0.84 -12.36 0.88
N TRP A 197 -0.14 -13.15 1.70
CA TRP A 197 0.03 -14.58 1.46
C TRP A 197 -1.31 -15.32 1.36
N ALA A 198 -2.21 -15.10 2.31
CA ALA A 198 -3.51 -15.78 2.35
C ALA A 198 -4.38 -15.44 1.13
N ARG A 199 -4.35 -14.18 0.66
CA ARG A 199 -5.03 -13.73 -0.57
C ARG A 199 -4.43 -14.39 -1.81
N LEU A 200 -3.10 -14.41 -1.94
CA LEU A 200 -2.42 -15.05 -3.04
C LEU A 200 -2.75 -16.55 -3.12
N CYS A 201 -2.71 -17.26 -1.99
CA CYS A 201 -3.12 -18.66 -1.89
C CYS A 201 -4.57 -18.87 -2.34
N ALA A 202 -5.48 -17.98 -1.94
CA ALA A 202 -6.90 -18.08 -2.31
C ALA A 202 -7.10 -17.96 -3.82
N LEU A 203 -6.39 -17.02 -4.46
CA LEU A 203 -6.48 -16.77 -5.91
C LEU A 203 -5.91 -17.92 -6.74
N ASN A 204 -4.97 -18.68 -6.19
CA ASN A 204 -4.38 -19.87 -6.84
C ASN A 204 -5.03 -21.19 -6.38
N GLY A 205 -6.20 -21.15 -5.71
CA GLY A 205 -6.94 -22.36 -5.33
C GLY A 205 -6.37 -23.15 -4.13
N HIS A 206 -5.36 -22.63 -3.43
CA HIS A 206 -4.69 -23.31 -2.32
C HIS A 206 -5.22 -22.87 -0.95
N VAL A 207 -6.46 -23.22 -0.64
CA VAL A 207 -7.07 -22.87 0.66
C VAL A 207 -6.34 -23.52 1.85
N ASN A 208 -5.76 -24.72 1.67
CA ASN A 208 -5.05 -25.44 2.73
C ASN A 208 -3.62 -24.90 2.99
N LYS A 209 -2.99 -24.24 2.01
CA LYS A 209 -1.69 -23.56 2.20
C LYS A 209 -1.82 -22.25 3.01
N LYS A 210 -3.05 -21.80 3.30
CA LYS A 210 -3.31 -20.60 4.13
C LYS A 210 -2.85 -20.76 5.57
N ASN A 211 -2.98 -21.97 6.13
CA ASN A 211 -2.71 -22.25 7.54
C ASN A 211 -1.69 -23.38 7.74
N GLY A 212 -1.36 -24.13 6.69
CA GLY A 212 -0.92 -25.51 6.82
C GLY A 212 0.56 -25.81 6.63
N LEU A 213 1.42 -24.83 6.38
CA LEU A 213 2.83 -25.13 6.17
C LEU A 213 3.80 -24.48 7.16
N PHE A 214 3.65 -23.23 7.60
CA PHE A 214 4.70 -22.64 8.45
C PHE A 214 4.30 -21.30 9.13
N GLY A 215 3.92 -21.34 10.41
CA GLY A 215 4.17 -20.27 11.40
C GLY A 215 3.48 -18.90 11.30
N PHE A 216 2.78 -18.52 10.22
CA PHE A 216 2.11 -17.22 10.17
C PHE A 216 0.96 -17.12 11.19
N ARG A 217 0.93 -16.03 11.98
CA ARG A 217 -0.12 -15.78 12.97
C ARG A 217 -1.49 -15.74 12.27
N PRO A 218 -2.55 -16.34 12.85
CA PRO A 218 -3.90 -16.17 12.35
C PRO A 218 -4.23 -14.68 12.24
N VAL A 219 -4.67 -14.23 11.07
CA VAL A 219 -5.10 -12.85 10.86
C VAL A 219 -6.43 -12.66 11.61
N THR A 220 -6.36 -12.22 12.87
CA THR A 220 -7.53 -12.10 13.76
C THR A 220 -8.58 -11.10 13.25
N TRP A 221 -8.19 -10.14 12.39
CA TRP A 221 -9.12 -9.20 11.76
C TRP A 221 -9.85 -9.72 10.51
N LEU A 222 -9.35 -10.78 9.86
CA LEU A 222 -10.00 -11.40 8.69
C LEU A 222 -11.36 -12.02 9.05
N TYR A 223 -11.55 -12.43 10.31
CA TYR A 223 -12.77 -13.08 10.79
C TYR A 223 -13.82 -12.11 11.35
N ASN A 224 -13.46 -10.86 11.64
CA ASN A 224 -14.34 -9.88 12.30
C ASN A 224 -14.76 -8.72 11.39
N THR A 225 -14.41 -8.72 10.10
CA THR A 225 -14.92 -7.74 9.14
C THR A 225 -15.60 -8.39 7.94
N PRO A 226 -16.91 -8.16 7.70
CA PRO A 226 -17.66 -8.77 6.58
C PRO A 226 -17.23 -8.35 5.16
N SER A 227 -16.08 -7.68 4.94
CA SER A 227 -15.78 -7.02 3.66
C SER A 227 -14.44 -7.34 3.01
N VAL A 228 -13.64 -8.28 3.55
CA VAL A 228 -12.29 -8.54 3.02
C VAL A 228 -12.27 -9.21 1.64
N LEU A 229 -13.39 -9.80 1.19
CA LEU A 229 -13.48 -10.45 -0.13
C LEU A 229 -13.73 -9.50 -1.32
N ASN A 230 -13.96 -8.19 -1.09
CA ASN A 230 -14.27 -7.24 -2.17
C ASN A 230 -13.16 -6.22 -2.47
N TYR A 231 -11.96 -6.39 -1.92
CA TYR A 231 -10.83 -5.52 -2.27
C TYR A 231 -10.13 -6.08 -3.51
N ASN A 232 -10.51 -5.55 -4.68
CA ASN A 232 -9.94 -5.75 -6.03
C ASN A 232 -10.71 -6.71 -6.97
N LYS A 233 -11.95 -6.36 -7.30
CA LYS A 233 -12.36 -6.34 -8.71
C LYS A 233 -12.37 -4.90 -9.17
#